data_AF-A0A750HB04-F1
#
_entry.id   AF-A0A750HB04-F1
#
_cell.length_a   1.000
_cell.length_b   1.000
_cell.length_c   1.000
_cell.angle_alpha   90.00
_cell.angle_beta   90.00
_cell.angle_gamma   90.00
#
_symmetry.space_group_name_H-M   'P 1'
#
loop_
_entity.id
_entity.type
_entity.pdbx_description
1 polymer ?
#
loop_
_entity_poly.entity_id
_entity_poly.type
_entity_poly.pdbx_seq_one_letter_code
_entity_poly.pdbx_strand_id
1 'polypeptide(L)' 'MTIENACASLSSQKTGWHDKKWTKWSNFTLKQQKTTIKTHLIAINYIKLIKIQN' A
#
# COMPACT_ATOMS: atom_id res chain seq x y z
N MET A 1 -1.46 -39.48 -13.23
CA MET A 1 -1.35 -38.05 -12.84
C MET A 1 -1.08 -38.03 -11.36
N THR A 2 0.20 -38.02 -11.01
CA THR A 2 0.75 -38.43 -9.73
C THR A 2 0.81 -37.25 -8.77
N ILE A 3 0.70 -37.52 -7.47
CA ILE A 3 0.65 -36.57 -6.34
C ILE A 3 1.68 -35.42 -6.42
N GLU A 4 2.82 -35.63 -7.08
CA GLU A 4 3.85 -34.61 -7.35
C GLU A 4 3.31 -33.36 -8.08
N ASN A 5 2.42 -33.54 -9.08
CA ASN A 5 1.78 -32.41 -9.77
C ASN A 5 0.79 -31.65 -8.87
N ALA A 6 0.21 -32.32 -7.87
CA ALA A 6 -0.69 -31.68 -6.90
C ALA A 6 0.09 -30.83 -5.89
N CYS A 7 1.25 -31.32 -5.42
CA CYS A 7 2.15 -30.55 -4.55
C CYS A 7 2.71 -29.30 -5.24
N ALA A 8 3.14 -29.41 -6.50
CA ALA A 8 3.61 -28.27 -7.28
C ALA A 8 2.49 -27.23 -7.51
N SER A 9 1.27 -27.69 -7.82
CA SER A 9 0.10 -26.82 -8.02
C SER A 9 -0.30 -26.10 -6.73
N LEU A 10 -0.29 -26.78 -5.58
CA LEU A 10 -0.60 -26.18 -4.28
C LEU A 10 0.47 -25.17 -3.85
N SER A 11 1.74 -25.49 -4.07
CA SER A 11 2.86 -24.58 -3.82
C SER A 11 2.74 -23.30 -4.67
N SER A 12 2.48 -23.45 -5.98
CA SER A 12 2.27 -22.32 -6.90
C SER A 12 1.09 -21.43 -6.48
N GLN A 13 -0.04 -22.03 -6.11
CA GLN A 13 -1.19 -21.30 -5.60
C GLN A 13 -0.83 -20.54 -4.32
N LYS A 14 -0.12 -21.17 -3.38
CA LYS A 14 0.31 -20.54 -2.14
C LYS A 14 1.19 -19.32 -2.41
N THR A 15 2.18 -19.43 -3.31
CA THR A 15 3.06 -18.31 -3.69
C THR A 15 2.27 -17.16 -4.31
N GLY A 16 1.36 -17.45 -5.26
CA GLY A 16 0.52 -16.41 -5.88
C GLY A 16 -0.43 -15.71 -4.90
N TRP A 17 -0.91 -16.41 -3.86
CA TRP A 17 -1.72 -15.81 -2.80
C TRP A 17 -0.91 -14.86 -1.91
N HIS A 18 0.34 -15.20 -1.59
CA HIS A 18 1.23 -14.35 -0.81
C HIS A 18 1.60 -13.08 -1.59
N ASP A 19 1.97 -13.21 -2.86
CA ASP A 19 2.31 -12.07 -3.71
C ASP A 19 1.13 -11.10 -3.85
N LYS A 20 -0.07 -11.62 -4.12
CA LYS A 20 -1.29 -10.80 -4.22
C LYS A 20 -1.61 -10.05 -2.93
N LYS A 21 -1.37 -10.65 -1.76
CA LYS A 21 -1.54 -9.99 -0.46
C LYS A 21 -0.49 -8.90 -0.25
N TRP A 22 0.77 -9.17 -0.60
CA TRP A 22 1.85 -8.19 -0.52
C TRP A 22 1.59 -6.96 -1.40
N THR A 23 1.15 -7.17 -2.64
CA THR A 23 0.78 -6.08 -3.56
C THR A 23 -0.39 -5.25 -3.01
N LYS A 24 -1.42 -5.90 -2.43
CA LYS A 24 -2.54 -5.17 -1.81
C LYS A 24 -2.09 -4.31 -0.65
N TRP A 25 -1.23 -4.84 0.22
CA TRP A 25 -0.76 -4.12 1.41
C TRP A 25 0.15 -2.95 1.02
N SER A 26 1.06 -3.16 0.08
CA SER A 26 1.90 -2.09 -0.49
C SER A 26 1.06 -0.96 -1.08
N ASN A 27 0.04 -1.29 -1.88
CA ASN A 27 -0.87 -0.29 -2.46
C ASN A 27 -1.69 0.46 -1.41
N PHE A 28 -2.13 -0.21 -0.36
CA PHE A 28 -2.81 0.44 0.76
C PHE A 28 -1.89 1.44 1.45
N THR A 29 -0.68 1.02 1.82
CA THR A 29 0.32 1.87 2.46
C THR A 29 0.68 3.09 1.60
N LEU A 30 0.88 2.88 0.30
CA LEU A 30 1.17 3.99 -0.63
C LEU A 30 0.01 4.99 -0.71
N LYS A 31 -1.24 4.53 -0.71
CA LYS A 31 -2.42 5.41 -0.67
C LYS A 31 -2.46 6.21 0.63
N GLN A 32 -2.22 5.57 1.77
CA GLN A 32 -2.18 6.25 3.07
C GLN A 32 -1.07 7.32 3.10
N GLN A 33 0.14 6.99 2.64
CA GLN A 33 1.25 7.95 2.58
C GLN A 33 0.91 9.17 1.71
N LYS A 34 0.33 8.96 0.52
CA LYS A 34 -0.07 10.06 -0.38
C LYS A 34 -1.11 10.98 0.26
N THR A 35 -2.11 10.40 0.92
CA THR A 35 -3.14 11.18 1.63
C THR A 35 -2.52 11.97 2.79
N THR A 36 -1.69 11.33 3.61
CA THR A 36 -1.02 11.96 4.75
C THR A 36 -0.16 13.14 4.30
N ILE A 37 0.65 12.99 3.24
CA ILE A 37 1.49 14.08 2.72
C ILE A 37 0.63 15.26 2.26
N LYS A 38 -0.47 15.01 1.53
CA LYS A 38 -1.38 16.08 1.09
C LYS A 38 -1.95 16.85 2.27
N THR A 39 -2.44 16.16 3.30
CA THR A 39 -3.00 16.80 4.50
C THR A 39 -1.96 17.67 5.20
N HIS A 40 -0.72 17.18 5.36
CA HIS A 40 0.35 17.95 5.98
C HIS A 40 0.71 19.20 5.18
N LEU A 41 0.78 19.10 3.85
CA LEU A 41 1.05 20.26 2.99
C LEU A 41 -0.03 21.34 3.10
N ILE A 42 -1.31 20.93 3.16
CA ILE A 42 -2.43 21.87 3.38
C ILE A 42 -2.27 22.56 4.73
N ALA A 43 -1.99 21.81 5.80
CA ALA A 43 -1.81 22.35 7.14
C ALA A 43 -0.63 23.35 7.21
N ILE A 44 0.50 23.00 6.60
CA ILE A 44 1.68 23.89 6.52
C ILE A 44 1.34 25.17 5.77
N ASN A 45 0.66 25.08 4.63
CA ASN A 45 0.28 26.26 3.85
C ASN A 45 -0.72 27.14 4.62
N TYR A 46 -1.68 26.54 5.32
CA TYR A 46 -2.63 27.26 6.16
C TYR A 46 -1.93 28.01 7.31
N ILE A 47 -1.00 27.36 8.01
CA ILE A 47 -0.20 28.00 9.08
C ILE A 47 0.62 29.17 8.53
N LYS A 48 1.22 29.01 7.33
CA LYS A 48 1.96 30.09 6.67
C LYS A 48 1.05 31.28 6.34
N LEU A 49 -0.15 31.03 5.82
CA LEU A 49 -1.11 32.09 5.51
C LEU A 49 -1.54 32.87 6.75
N ILE A 50 -1.89 32.19 7.84
CA ILE A 50 -2.23 32.86 9.11
C ILE A 50 -1.08 33.75 9.60
N LYS A 51 0.16 33.25 9.53
CA LYS A 51 1.34 34.01 9.95
C LYS A 51 1.66 35.24 9.08
N ILE A 52 1.18 35.28 7.83
CA ILE A 52 1.36 36.43 6.93
C ILE A 52 0.24 37.46 7.15
N GLN A 53 -0.92 37.02 7.62
CA GLN A 53 -2.10 37.88 7.84
C GLN A 53 -2.11 38.60 9.21
N ASN A 54 -1.38 38.09 10.20
CA ASN A 54 -1.15 38.73 11.50
C ASN A 54 0.16 39.52 11.50
#